data_AF-A0AB38GT26-F1
#
_entry.id   AF-A0AB38GT26-F1
#
_cell.length_a   1.000
_cell.length_b   1.000
_cell.length_c   1.000
_cell.angle_alpha   90.00
_cell.angle_beta   90.00
_cell.angle_gamma   90.00
#
_symmetry.space_group_name_H-M   'P 1'
#
loop_
_entity.id
_entity.type
_entity.pdbx_description
1 polymer ?
#
loop_
_entity_poly.entity_id
_entity_poly.type
_entity_poly.pdbx_seq_one_letter_code
_entity_poly.pdbx_strand_id
1 'polypeptide(L)'
;MSEVTDLVVIEKANAMTVFQSADQIEEILQKVEREVMSFVPDITTAKGRKEIASLAYKVAQTKTYLDGLGKDLVAELKEIPKLIDANRKTVRDRLDELKAKARQPLTDYEEEQARIKAEEEAKAAAVNDG
;
A
#
# COMPACT_ATOMS: atom_id res chain seq x y z
N MET A 1 14.64 -6.98 36.96
CA MET A 1 13.34 -6.31 37.07
C MET A 1 13.16 -5.55 35.77
N SER A 2 12.30 -6.03 34.87
CA SER A 2 12.05 -5.38 33.58
C SER A 2 11.13 -4.19 33.84
N GLU A 3 11.70 -3.02 34.12
CA GLU A 3 10.92 -1.78 34.15
C GLU A 3 10.42 -1.51 32.74
N VAL A 4 9.10 -1.49 32.58
CA VAL A 4 8.44 -1.06 31.34
C VAL A 4 8.96 0.35 31.03
N THR A 5 9.75 0.46 29.96
CA THR A 5 10.71 1.55 29.72
C THR A 5 10.18 2.63 28.77
N ASP A 6 8.98 2.43 28.23
CA ASP A 6 8.41 3.24 27.16
C ASP A 6 7.30 4.17 27.68
N LEU A 7 7.35 5.45 27.31
CA LEU A 7 6.30 6.42 27.65
C LEU A 7 4.96 6.09 26.98
N VAL A 8 5.02 5.40 25.85
CA VAL A 8 3.86 5.00 25.04
C VAL A 8 4.17 3.67 24.38
N VAL A 9 3.24 2.73 24.44
CA VAL A 9 3.27 1.49 23.67
C VAL A 9 1.99 1.39 22.87
N ILE A 10 2.11 1.21 21.55
CA ILE A 10 1.00 0.97 20.64
C ILE A 10 1.15 -0.43 20.08
N GLU A 11 0.22 -1.33 20.40
CA GLU A 11 0.20 -2.64 19.75
C GLU A 11 0.06 -2.47 18.24
N LYS A 12 0.85 -3.21 17.46
CA LYS A 12 0.83 -3.13 15.99
C LYS A 12 -0.58 -3.33 15.41
N ALA A 13 -1.40 -4.18 16.04
CA ALA A 13 -2.79 -4.40 15.66
C ALA A 13 -3.67 -3.14 15.74
N ASN A 14 -3.34 -2.21 16.63
CA ASN A 14 -4.08 -0.96 16.86
C ASN A 14 -3.44 0.25 16.14
N ALA A 15 -2.24 0.09 15.57
CA ALA A 15 -1.51 1.18 14.92
C ALA A 15 -2.35 1.85 13.82
N MET A 16 -3.10 1.08 13.03
CA MET A 16 -3.98 1.62 11.99
C MET A 16 -5.01 2.59 12.54
N THR A 17 -5.74 2.18 13.58
CA THR A 17 -6.79 2.99 14.21
C THR A 17 -6.20 4.28 14.77
N VAL A 18 -5.06 4.15 15.46
CA VAL A 18 -4.37 5.29 16.06
C VAL A 18 -3.92 6.28 15.00
N PHE A 19 -3.20 5.85 13.95
CA PHE A 19 -2.68 6.75 12.93
C PHE A 19 -3.75 7.31 11.98
N GLN A 20 -4.96 6.77 11.96
CA GLN A 20 -6.10 7.34 11.21
C GLN A 20 -6.87 8.41 11.99
N SER A 21 -6.69 8.48 13.31
CA SER A 21 -7.38 9.43 14.17
C SER A 21 -6.42 10.52 14.67
N ALA A 22 -6.64 11.75 14.20
CA ALA A 22 -5.89 12.90 14.71
C ALA A 22 -6.05 13.06 16.23
N ASP A 23 -7.27 12.84 16.74
CA ASP A 23 -7.57 12.94 18.17
C ASP A 23 -6.81 11.88 19.00
N GLN A 24 -6.73 10.63 18.53
CA GLN A 24 -5.99 9.59 19.25
C GLN A 24 -4.48 9.83 19.26
N ILE A 25 -3.90 10.34 18.15
CA ILE A 25 -2.50 10.74 18.13
C ILE A 25 -2.27 11.90 19.11
N GLU A 26 -3.15 12.90 19.10
CA GLU A 26 -3.06 14.04 19.99
C GLU A 26 -3.15 13.61 21.47
N GLU A 27 -4.07 12.71 21.83
CA GLU A 27 -4.15 12.16 23.19
C GLU A 27 -2.86 11.45 23.64
N ILE A 28 -2.20 10.76 22.72
CA ILE A 28 -0.92 10.09 22.99
C ILE A 28 0.18 11.12 23.23
N LEU A 29 0.27 12.14 22.37
CA LEU A 29 1.24 13.21 22.52
C LEU A 29 1.03 13.98 23.83
N GLN A 30 -0.22 14.31 24.16
CA GLN A 30 -0.56 14.98 25.43
C GLN A 30 -0.19 14.16 26.67
N LYS A 31 -0.25 12.83 26.61
CA LYS A 31 0.24 11.97 27.71
C LYS A 31 1.75 12.10 27.89
N VAL A 32 2.51 12.08 26.79
CA VAL A 32 3.97 12.29 26.80
C VAL A 32 4.30 13.68 27.31
N GLU A 33 3.63 14.71 26.82
CA GLU A 33 3.83 16.09 27.27
C GLU A 33 3.53 16.24 28.76
N ARG A 34 2.43 15.67 29.25
CA ARG A 34 2.06 15.73 30.67
C ARG A 34 3.13 15.08 31.55
N GLU A 35 3.68 13.95 31.14
CA GLU A 35 4.78 13.29 31.86
C GLU A 35 6.01 14.20 31.94
N VAL A 36 6.38 14.84 30.82
CA VAL A 36 7.51 15.77 30.76
C VAL A 36 7.26 17.01 31.63
N MET A 37 6.06 17.58 31.56
CA MET A 37 5.70 18.80 32.31
C MET A 37 5.53 18.55 33.81
N SER A 38 5.24 17.30 34.22
CA SER A 38 5.11 16.93 35.63
C SER A 38 6.46 16.63 36.30
N PHE A 39 7.52 16.46 35.50
CA PHE A 39 8.87 16.23 36.02
C PHE A 39 9.45 17.51 36.62
N VAL A 40 9.90 17.46 37.88
CA VAL A 40 10.57 18.57 38.56
C VAL A 40 12.09 18.39 38.44
N PRO A 41 12.78 19.14 37.57
CA PRO A 41 14.20 18.95 37.31
C PRO A 41 15.08 19.48 38.44
N ASP A 42 16.04 18.68 38.89
CA ASP A 42 17.14 19.13 39.75
C ASP A 42 18.48 19.10 38.99
N ILE A 43 18.95 20.27 38.57
CA ILE A 43 20.23 20.39 37.86
C ILE A 43 21.44 20.40 38.80
N THR A 44 21.22 20.60 40.10
CA THR A 44 22.30 20.82 41.08
C THR A 44 23.01 19.51 41.42
N THR A 45 22.29 18.38 41.40
CA THR A 45 22.85 17.06 41.68
C THR A 45 23.22 16.29 40.42
N ALA A 46 24.24 15.42 40.52
CA ALA A 46 24.58 14.52 39.42
C ALA A 46 23.46 13.52 39.10
N LYS A 47 22.65 13.16 40.10
CA LYS A 47 21.48 12.30 39.95
C LYS A 47 20.39 13.01 39.15
N GLY A 48 19.99 14.22 39.53
CA GLY A 48 18.92 14.94 38.82
C GLY A 48 19.29 15.27 37.36
N ARG A 49 20.57 15.57 37.06
CA ARG A 49 21.04 15.69 35.67
C ARG A 49 20.91 14.39 34.86
N LYS A 50 21.15 13.23 35.48
CA LYS A 50 20.93 11.93 34.82
C LYS A 50 19.45 11.64 34.59
N GLU A 51 18.58 12.03 35.51
CA GLU A 51 17.13 11.88 35.38
C GLU A 51 16.58 12.75 34.23
N ILE A 52 17.04 14.01 34.11
CA ILE A 52 16.72 14.89 32.98
C ILE A 52 17.13 14.24 31.65
N ALA A 53 18.37 13.75 31.56
CA ALA A 53 18.88 13.10 30.36
C ALA A 53 18.08 11.84 30.01
N SER A 54 17.68 11.06 31.03
CA SER A 54 16.86 9.86 30.87
C SER A 54 15.46 10.19 30.33
N LEU A 55 14.80 11.21 30.88
CA LEU A 55 13.49 11.65 30.39
C LEU A 55 13.56 12.12 28.93
N ALA A 56 14.55 12.96 28.59
CA ALA A 56 14.75 13.41 27.20
C ALA A 56 15.02 12.23 26.25
N TYR A 57 15.80 11.24 26.69
CA TYR A 57 16.06 10.04 25.92
C TYR A 57 14.79 9.21 25.70
N LYS A 58 13.95 9.04 26.72
CA LYS A 58 12.65 8.37 26.58
C LYS A 58 11.73 9.06 25.57
N VAL A 59 11.65 10.39 25.59
CA VAL A 59 10.88 11.16 24.59
C VAL A 59 11.43 10.91 23.18
N ALA A 60 12.76 10.90 23.00
CA ALA A 60 13.38 10.62 21.72
C ALA A 60 13.11 9.18 21.23
N GLN A 61 13.09 8.21 22.13
CA GLN A 61 12.71 6.83 21.84
C GLN A 61 11.24 6.73 21.41
N THR A 62 10.32 7.36 22.15
CA THR A 62 8.90 7.39 21.79
C THR A 62 8.68 8.01 20.42
N LYS A 63 9.36 9.12 20.09
CA LYS A 63 9.32 9.71 18.74
C LYS A 63 9.73 8.70 17.67
N THR A 64 10.88 8.04 17.88
CA THR A 64 11.44 7.09 16.92
C THR A 64 10.53 5.88 16.73
N TYR A 65 9.96 5.38 17.83
CA TYR A 65 9.01 4.27 17.83
C TYR A 65 7.73 4.60 17.05
N LEU A 66 7.09 5.74 17.34
CA LEU A 66 5.87 6.17 16.65
C LEU A 66 6.12 6.40 15.15
N ASP A 67 7.22 7.07 14.79
CA ASP A 67 7.59 7.28 13.38
C ASP A 67 7.87 5.94 12.66
N GLY A 68 8.56 5.01 13.32
CA GLY A 68 8.81 3.67 12.80
C GLY A 68 7.51 2.89 12.54
N LEU A 69 6.60 2.86 13.52
CA LEU A 69 5.29 2.21 13.37
C LEU A 69 4.49 2.80 12.19
N GLY A 70 4.45 4.12 12.06
CA GLY A 70 3.76 4.78 10.95
C GLY A 70 4.38 4.45 9.59
N LYS A 71 5.72 4.41 9.50
CA LYS A 71 6.44 4.02 8.29
C LYS A 71 6.15 2.58 7.87
N ASP A 72 6.22 1.65 8.81
CA ASP A 72 5.96 0.22 8.56
C ASP A 72 4.50 0.01 8.10
N LEU A 73 3.55 0.68 8.77
CA LEU A 73 2.14 0.63 8.40
C LEU A 73 1.90 1.13 6.96
N VAL A 74 2.50 2.25 6.58
CA VAL A 74 2.39 2.79 5.22
C VAL A 74 3.04 1.86 4.20
N ALA A 75 4.17 1.22 4.54
CA ALA A 75 4.82 0.25 3.66
C ALA A 75 3.90 -0.95 3.40
N GLU A 76 3.33 -1.55 4.45
CA GLU A 76 2.37 -2.66 4.34
C GLU A 76 1.13 -2.28 3.53
N LEU A 77 0.55 -1.10 3.80
CA LEU A 77 -0.62 -0.60 3.07
C LEU A 77 -0.36 -0.40 1.58
N LYS A 78 0.84 0.04 1.19
CA LYS A 78 1.19 0.25 -0.23
C LYS A 78 1.33 -1.05 -1.02
N GLU A 79 1.54 -2.18 -0.37
CA GLU A 79 1.57 -3.48 -1.05
C GLU A 79 0.17 -3.91 -1.53
N ILE A 80 -0.89 -3.47 -0.84
CA ILE A 80 -2.27 -3.83 -1.21
C ILE A 80 -2.65 -3.28 -2.59
N PRO A 81 -2.52 -1.96 -2.90
CA PRO A 81 -2.77 -1.44 -4.24
C PRO A 81 -1.91 -2.09 -5.32
N LYS A 82 -0.61 -2.34 -5.04
CA LYS A 82 0.28 -3.01 -5.99
C LYS A 82 -0.23 -4.40 -6.38
N LEU A 83 -0.64 -5.20 -5.39
CA LEU A 83 -1.20 -6.52 -5.61
C LEU A 83 -2.54 -6.46 -6.36
N ILE A 84 -3.40 -5.50 -6.02
CA ILE A 84 -4.68 -5.29 -6.72
C ILE A 84 -4.42 -4.98 -8.20
N ASP A 85 -3.52 -4.06 -8.52
CA ASP A 85 -3.25 -3.69 -9.90
C ASP A 85 -2.61 -4.82 -10.70
N ALA A 86 -1.68 -5.58 -10.11
CA ALA A 86 -1.09 -6.76 -10.72
C ALA A 86 -2.16 -7.82 -11.06
N ASN A 87 -3.07 -8.10 -10.12
CA ASN A 87 -4.15 -9.05 -10.32
C ASN A 87 -5.19 -8.55 -11.33
N ARG A 88 -5.53 -7.26 -11.32
CA ARG A 88 -6.42 -6.66 -12.32
C ARG A 88 -5.85 -6.76 -13.73
N LYS A 89 -4.54 -6.53 -13.90
CA LYS A 89 -3.86 -6.75 -15.18
C LYS A 89 -3.97 -8.21 -15.62
N THR A 90 -3.68 -9.14 -14.72
CA THR A 90 -3.77 -10.58 -15.01
C THR A 90 -5.17 -10.99 -15.46
N VAL A 91 -6.21 -10.48 -14.79
CA VAL A 91 -7.61 -10.72 -15.17
C VAL A 91 -7.89 -10.18 -16.57
N ARG A 92 -7.51 -8.94 -16.86
CA ARG A 92 -7.72 -8.33 -18.17
C ARG A 92 -7.05 -9.15 -19.28
N ASP A 93 -5.75 -9.39 -19.15
CA ASP A 93 -4.96 -10.06 -20.18
C ASP A 93 -5.52 -11.47 -20.48
N ARG A 94 -5.88 -12.24 -19.44
CA ARG A 94 -6.46 -13.58 -19.61
C ARG A 94 -7.85 -13.56 -20.25
N LEU A 95 -8.69 -12.59 -19.90
CA LEU A 95 -10.02 -12.49 -20.47
C LEU A 95 -9.97 -11.98 -21.92
N ASP A 96 -9.04 -11.10 -22.26
CA ASP A 96 -8.79 -10.67 -23.65
C ASP A 96 -8.31 -11.84 -24.51
N GLU A 97 -7.37 -12.65 -24.01
CA GLU A 97 -6.95 -13.88 -24.68
C GLU A 97 -8.11 -14.87 -24.86
N LEU A 98 -8.93 -15.07 -23.82
CA LEU A 98 -10.06 -15.98 -23.89
C LEU A 98 -11.12 -15.48 -24.87
N LYS A 99 -11.39 -14.18 -24.89
CA LYS A 99 -12.28 -13.53 -25.86
C LYS A 99 -11.79 -13.75 -27.28
N ALA A 100 -10.49 -13.57 -27.54
CA ALA A 100 -9.90 -13.81 -28.86
C ALA A 100 -10.09 -15.28 -29.28
N LYS A 101 -9.76 -16.23 -28.40
CA LYS A 101 -9.97 -17.67 -28.65
C LYS A 101 -11.43 -18.02 -28.91
N ALA A 102 -12.35 -17.44 -28.14
CA ALA A 102 -13.78 -17.66 -28.33
C ALA A 102 -14.30 -17.09 -29.66
N ARG A 103 -13.71 -15.98 -30.14
CA ARG A 103 -14.07 -15.35 -31.42
C ARG A 103 -13.40 -16.02 -32.63
N GLN A 104 -12.31 -16.76 -32.43
CA GLN A 104 -11.51 -17.36 -33.49
C GLN A 104 -12.33 -18.15 -34.51
N PRO A 105 -13.26 -19.05 -34.13
CA PRO A 105 -14.01 -19.83 -35.13
C PRO A 105 -14.84 -18.96 -36.08
N LEU A 106 -15.37 -17.84 -35.59
CA LEU A 106 -16.11 -16.90 -36.45
C LEU A 106 -15.17 -16.08 -37.31
N THR A 107 -13.98 -15.73 -36.81
CA THR A 107 -12.95 -15.04 -37.60
C THR A 107 -12.48 -15.92 -38.75
N ASP A 108 -12.17 -17.19 -38.48
CA ASP A 108 -11.75 -18.15 -39.51
C ASP A 108 -12.83 -18.31 -40.60
N TYR A 109 -14.10 -18.36 -40.21
CA TYR A 109 -15.22 -18.42 -41.16
C TYR A 109 -15.33 -17.15 -42.00
N GLU A 110 -15.23 -15.96 -41.40
CA GLU A 110 -15.31 -14.67 -42.10
C GLU A 110 -14.17 -14.50 -43.12
N GLU A 111 -12.95 -14.90 -42.76
CA GLU A 111 -11.79 -14.89 -43.65
C GLU A 111 -11.95 -15.87 -44.83
N GLU A 112 -12.47 -17.06 -44.57
CA GLU A 112 -12.78 -18.05 -45.61
C GLU A 112 -13.82 -17.52 -46.61
N GLN A 113 -14.92 -16.94 -46.12
CA GLN A 113 -15.95 -16.36 -46.98
C GLN A 113 -15.41 -15.19 -47.81
N ALA A 114 -14.55 -14.35 -47.23
CA ALA A 114 -13.91 -13.27 -47.95
C ALA A 114 -13.01 -13.79 -49.09
N ARG A 115 -12.27 -14.89 -48.86
CA ARG A 115 -11.44 -15.52 -49.90
C ARG A 115 -12.29 -16.09 -51.04
N ILE A 116 -13.34 -16.85 -50.72
CA ILE A 116 -14.25 -17.41 -51.72
C ILE A 116 -14.84 -16.30 -52.59
N LYS A 117 -15.33 -15.23 -51.97
CA LYS A 117 -15.91 -14.09 -52.69
C LYS A 117 -14.90 -13.41 -53.62
N ALA A 118 -13.66 -13.18 -53.15
CA ALA A 118 -12.62 -12.59 -53.97
C ALA A 118 -12.23 -13.48 -55.17
N GLU A 119 -12.20 -14.81 -54.99
CA GLU A 119 -11.96 -15.76 -56.10
C GLU A 119 -13.11 -15.76 -57.11
N GLU A 120 -14.37 -15.69 -56.67
CA GLU A 120 -15.53 -15.61 -57.55
C GLU A 120 -15.53 -14.31 -58.37
N GLU A 121 -15.24 -13.17 -57.73
CA GLU A 121 -15.12 -11.87 -58.40
C GLU A 121 -13.99 -11.89 -59.45
N ALA A 122 -12.83 -12.48 -59.13
CA ALA A 122 -11.73 -12.62 -60.07
C ALA A 122 -12.08 -13.51 -61.28
N LYS A 123 -12.79 -14.62 -61.06
CA LYS A 123 -13.27 -15.49 -62.14
C LYS A 123 -14.30 -14.78 -63.02
N ALA A 124 -15.24 -14.07 -62.42
CA ALA A 124 -16.25 -13.30 -63.15
C ALA A 124 -15.61 -12.21 -64.02
N ALA A 125 -14.60 -11.51 -63.51
CA ALA A 125 -13.84 -10.51 -64.27
C ALA A 125 -13.09 -11.16 -65.46
N ALA A 126 -12.43 -12.30 -65.25
CA ALA A 126 -11.68 -12.99 -66.31
C ALA A 126 -12.57 -13.54 -67.44
N VAL A 127 -13.83 -13.90 -67.14
CA VAL A 127 -14.80 -14.35 -68.15
C VAL A 127 -15.41 -13.18 -68.93
N ASN A 128 -15.44 -11.97 -68.36
CA ASN A 128 -16.03 -10.80 -69.00
C ASN A 128 -15.03 -10.02 -69.89
N ASP A 129 -13.73 -10.24 -69.71
CA ASP A 129 -12.63 -9.61 -70.48
C ASP A 129 -12.06 -10.51 -71.60
N GLY A 130 -12.64 -11.69 -71.86
CA GLY A 130 -12.23 -12.64 -72.92
C GLY A 130 -13.33 -12.92 -73.94
#